data_AF-A0A8X6QGK1-F1
#
_entry.id   AF-A0A8X6QGK1-F1
#
_cell.length_a   1.000
_cell.length_b   1.000
_cell.length_c   1.000
_cell.angle_alpha   90.00
_cell.angle_beta   90.00
_cell.angle_gamma   90.00
#
_symmetry.space_group_name_H-M   'P 1'
#
loop_
_entity.id
_entity.type
_entity.pdbx_description
1 polymer ?
#
loop_
_entity_poly.entity_id
_entity_poly.type
_entity_poly.pdbx_seq_one_letter_code
_entity_poly.pdbx_strand_id
1 'polypeptide(L)'
;MSIIRNYNIDNNTLVRLKTNINDMSREDQLDLLKLARSEAANSVYETPLTNKPRFDLHRRSHSFKPGDLVLYDWPRKGDHKLSPNFKGPFVIVHPVGAVCYEIKSTTPGNEVLKVVHVQHLRPYLKRESPIIKEDDSSEEERESAAEMQDPADDLQDVPDVTGLSSR
;
A
#
# COMPACT_ATOMS: atom_id res chain seq x y z
N MET A 1 -14.17 1.77 27.44
CA MET A 1 -14.37 2.97 28.29
C MET A 1 -13.00 3.47 28.72
N SER A 2 -12.54 4.61 28.20
CA SER A 2 -11.29 5.25 28.62
C SER A 2 -11.61 6.22 29.76
N ILE A 3 -11.05 6.01 30.94
CA ILE A 3 -11.09 7.01 32.01
C ILE A 3 -9.98 8.02 31.69
N ILE A 4 -10.32 9.05 30.91
CA ILE A 4 -9.49 10.24 30.80
C ILE A 4 -9.58 10.91 32.18
N ARG A 5 -8.55 10.77 33.01
CA ARG A 5 -8.40 11.61 34.19
C ARG A 5 -8.10 13.02 33.67
N ASN A 6 -9.14 13.82 33.48
CA ASN A 6 -9.01 15.25 33.28
C ASN A 6 -8.46 15.83 34.59
N TYR A 7 -7.13 15.97 34.67
CA TYR A 7 -6.56 16.87 35.65
C TYR A 7 -7.00 18.28 35.22
N ASN A 8 -8.02 18.82 35.89
CA ASN A 8 -8.34 20.23 35.80
C ASN A 8 -7.22 20.99 36.51
N ILE A 9 -6.15 21.28 35.77
CA ILE A 9 -5.01 22.03 36.29
C ILE A 9 -5.44 23.49 36.21
N ASP A 10 -5.92 24.02 37.33
CA ASP A 10 -6.28 25.43 37.44
C ASP A 10 -5.08 26.31 37.03
N ASN A 11 -5.34 27.43 36.37
CA ASN A 11 -4.30 28.37 35.93
C ASN A 11 -3.39 28.83 37.10
N ASN A 12 -3.90 28.78 38.34
CA ASN A 12 -3.14 29.06 39.55
C ASN A 12 -2.08 27.97 39.87
N THR A 13 -2.37 26.69 39.61
CA THR A 13 -1.38 25.60 39.75
C THR A 13 -0.30 25.64 38.66
N LEU A 14 -0.63 26.09 37.45
CA LEU A 14 0.36 26.31 36.39
C LEU A 14 1.27 27.52 36.65
N VAL A 15 0.74 28.58 37.28
CA VAL A 15 1.55 29.71 37.75
C VAL A 15 2.45 29.28 38.92
N ARG A 16 1.94 28.50 39.88
CA ARG A 16 2.70 28.00 41.03
C ARG A 16 3.82 27.00 40.68
N LEU A 17 3.67 26.23 39.59
CA LEU A 17 4.74 25.35 39.10
C LEU A 17 5.83 26.10 38.30
N LYS A 18 5.50 27.27 37.72
CA LYS A 18 6.46 28.11 37.00
C LYS A 18 7.18 29.11 37.90
N THR A 19 6.55 29.55 38.99
CA THR A 19 7.19 30.38 40.00
C THR A 19 7.64 29.52 41.18
N ASN A 20 8.90 29.11 41.07
CA ASN A 20 9.86 29.04 42.17
C ASN A 20 10.18 27.67 42.79
N ILE A 21 10.69 26.76 41.96
CA ILE A 21 11.53 25.66 42.44
C ILE A 21 12.69 26.21 43.31
N ASN A 22 13.20 27.42 43.03
CA ASN A 22 14.29 28.03 43.78
C ASN A 22 13.89 28.59 45.18
N ASP A 23 12.61 28.80 45.47
CA ASP A 23 12.11 29.27 46.78
C ASP A 23 11.78 28.12 47.74
N MET A 24 11.73 26.87 47.24
CA MET A 24 11.48 25.70 48.07
C MET A 24 12.71 25.38 48.92
N SER A 25 12.51 24.94 50.18
CA SER A 25 13.62 24.41 50.97
C SER A 25 14.30 23.27 50.22
N ARG A 26 15.62 23.14 50.40
CA ARG A 26 16.39 22.06 49.80
C ARG A 26 15.84 20.68 50.22
N GLU A 27 15.33 20.54 51.44
CA GLU A 27 14.69 19.29 51.88
C GLU A 27 13.44 18.99 51.06
N ASP A 28 12.57 19.99 50.87
CA ASP A 28 11.32 19.83 50.10
C ASP A 28 11.60 19.49 48.63
N GLN A 29 12.64 20.08 48.04
CA GLN A 29 13.09 19.74 46.68
C GLN A 29 13.53 18.27 46.59
N LEU A 30 14.29 17.79 47.58
CA LEU A 30 14.75 16.41 47.62
C LEU A 30 13.59 15.43 47.81
N ASP A 31 12.63 15.76 48.65
CA ASP A 31 11.46 14.91 48.88
C ASP A 31 10.52 14.89 47.68
N LEU A 32 10.34 16.01 47.00
CA LEU A 32 9.62 16.07 45.71
C LEU A 32 10.30 15.18 44.65
N LEU A 33 11.64 15.21 44.56
CA LEU A 33 12.38 14.35 43.64
C LEU A 33 12.23 12.86 43.98
N LYS A 34 12.27 12.49 45.26
CA LYS A 34 12.03 11.11 45.69
C LYS A 34 10.62 10.65 45.34
N LEU A 35 9.63 11.50 45.59
CA LEU A 35 8.22 11.23 45.27
C LEU A 35 8.06 11.02 43.77
N ALA A 36 8.51 11.97 42.96
CA ALA A 36 8.43 11.88 41.49
C ALA A 36 9.13 10.63 40.96
N ARG A 37 10.28 10.24 41.53
CA ARG A 37 10.99 9.01 41.17
C ARG A 37 10.17 7.76 41.51
N SER A 38 9.57 7.73 42.69
CA SER A 38 8.71 6.60 43.10
C SER A 38 7.46 6.48 42.23
N GLU A 39 6.84 7.61 41.87
CA GLU A 39 5.66 7.65 40.99
C GLU A 39 6.01 7.23 39.56
N ALA A 40 7.15 7.69 39.04
CA ALA A 40 7.66 7.25 37.74
C ALA A 40 7.93 5.74 37.73
N ALA A 41 8.55 5.20 38.78
CA ALA A 41 8.80 3.76 38.92
C ALA A 41 7.50 2.95 38.92
N ASN A 42 6.49 3.41 39.67
CA ASN A 42 5.16 2.78 39.68
C ASN A 42 4.50 2.85 38.29
N SER A 43 4.61 3.98 37.59
CA SER A 43 4.05 4.14 36.25
C SER A 43 4.70 3.22 35.22
N VAL A 44 6.02 3.04 35.28
CA VAL A 44 6.75 2.09 34.42
C VAL A 44 6.27 0.65 34.63
N TYR A 45 5.83 0.31 35.84
CA TYR A 45 5.29 -1.01 36.16
C TYR A 45 3.80 -1.17 35.77
N GLU A 46 2.95 -0.19 36.08
CA GLU A 46 1.50 -0.26 35.87
C GLU A 46 1.08 -0.05 34.40
N THR A 47 1.81 0.80 33.67
CA THR A 47 1.42 1.15 32.29
C THR A 47 1.48 -0.04 31.33
N PRO A 48 2.49 -0.93 31.34
CA PRO A 48 2.47 -2.11 30.47
C PRO A 48 1.37 -3.10 30.83
N LEU A 49 1.03 -3.25 32.12
CA LEU A 49 -0.02 -4.16 32.59
C LEU A 49 -1.39 -3.79 32.04
N THR A 50 -1.68 -2.49 31.99
CA THR A 50 -2.97 -1.97 31.46
C THR A 50 -2.97 -1.86 29.93
N ASN A 51 -1.84 -1.51 29.32
CA ASN A 51 -1.76 -1.29 27.87
C ASN A 51 -1.65 -2.60 27.08
N LYS A 52 -0.94 -3.61 27.61
CA LYS A 52 -0.67 -4.86 26.88
C LYS A 52 -1.95 -5.63 26.48
N PRO A 53 -2.93 -5.86 27.37
CA PRO A 53 -4.17 -6.55 26.98
C PRO A 53 -4.92 -5.81 25.86
N ARG A 54 -4.98 -4.48 25.94
CA ARG A 54 -5.64 -3.64 24.92
C ARG A 54 -4.90 -3.70 23.58
N PHE A 55 -3.57 -3.69 23.62
CA PHE A 55 -2.73 -3.80 22.44
C PHE A 55 -2.86 -5.17 21.77
N ASP A 56 -2.79 -6.24 22.56
CA ASP A 56 -2.86 -7.62 22.08
C ASP A 56 -4.26 -8.00 21.59
N LEU A 57 -5.34 -7.39 22.11
CA LEU A 57 -6.74 -7.69 21.75
C LEU A 57 -7.01 -7.62 20.23
N HIS A 58 -6.38 -6.68 19.52
CA HIS A 58 -6.60 -6.47 18.08
C HIS A 58 -5.47 -7.03 17.22
N ARG A 59 -4.49 -7.70 17.84
CA ARG A 59 -3.30 -8.18 17.15
C ARG A 59 -3.62 -9.49 16.44
N ARG A 60 -3.61 -9.45 15.11
CA ARG A 60 -3.76 -10.66 14.28
C ARG A 60 -2.41 -11.36 14.13
N SER A 61 -2.35 -12.64 14.48
CA SER A 61 -1.23 -13.51 14.12
C SER A 61 -1.32 -13.87 12.64
N HIS A 62 -0.25 -13.60 11.90
CA HIS A 62 -0.12 -14.04 10.51
C HIS A 62 0.99 -15.09 10.46
N SER A 63 0.79 -16.13 9.66
CA SER A 63 1.78 -17.17 9.37
C SER A 63 1.70 -17.48 7.89
N PHE A 64 2.85 -17.57 7.22
CA PHE A 64 2.91 -17.80 5.77
C PHE A 64 3.73 -19.04 5.48
N LYS A 65 3.43 -19.69 4.36
CA LYS A 65 4.19 -20.82 3.82
C LYS A 65 5.06 -20.36 2.64
N PRO A 66 6.18 -21.05 2.38
CA PRO A 66 6.90 -20.89 1.12
C PRO A 66 5.96 -20.99 -0.08
N GLY A 67 6.06 -20.06 -1.02
CA GLY A 67 5.19 -19.96 -2.19
C GLY A 67 3.97 -19.04 -2.03
N ASP A 68 3.60 -18.65 -0.81
CA ASP A 68 2.47 -17.74 -0.60
C ASP A 68 2.73 -16.36 -1.19
N LEU A 69 1.69 -15.79 -1.83
CA LEU A 69 1.72 -14.41 -2.33
C LEU A 69 1.35 -13.43 -1.21
N VAL A 70 2.18 -12.43 -1.02
CA VAL A 70 2.04 -11.42 0.03
C VAL A 70 2.26 -10.01 -0.50
N LEU A 71 1.62 -9.06 0.16
CA LEU A 71 1.84 -7.63 0.01
C LEU A 71 2.80 -7.15 1.09
N TYR A 72 3.72 -6.25 0.74
CA TYR A 72 4.72 -5.71 1.66
C TYR A 72 4.52 -4.20 1.87
N ASP A 73 4.49 -3.79 3.14
CA ASP A 73 4.46 -2.38 3.57
C ASP A 73 5.80 -1.69 3.32
N TRP A 74 5.93 -1.06 2.15
CA TRP A 74 7.18 -0.44 1.72
C TRP A 74 7.23 1.01 2.21
N PRO A 75 8.31 1.46 2.88
CA PRO A 75 8.42 2.83 3.34
C PRO A 75 8.28 3.82 2.18
N ARG A 76 7.29 4.71 2.29
CA ARG A 76 6.96 5.68 1.23
C ARG A 76 8.13 6.64 1.01
N LYS A 77 8.45 6.93 -0.26
CA LYS A 77 9.40 8.00 -0.65
C LYS A 77 8.72 9.36 -0.84
N GLY A 78 7.53 9.57 -0.25
CA GLY A 78 6.78 10.83 -0.34
C GLY A 78 5.38 10.74 0.29
N ASP A 79 4.82 11.88 0.69
CA ASP A 79 3.56 12.01 1.44
C ASP A 79 2.31 12.20 0.56
N HIS A 80 2.21 11.44 -0.54
CA HIS A 80 1.00 11.47 -1.34
C HIS A 80 -0.13 10.72 -0.62
N LYS A 81 -1.15 11.45 -0.16
CA LYS A 81 -2.30 10.93 0.63
C LYS A 81 -2.97 9.71 0.00
N LEU A 82 -3.00 9.64 -1.34
CA LEU A 82 -3.65 8.56 -2.11
C LEU A 82 -2.71 7.44 -2.59
N SER A 83 -1.42 7.49 -2.24
CA SER A 83 -0.51 6.42 -2.64
C SER A 83 -0.86 5.10 -1.90
N PRO A 84 -0.70 3.93 -2.54
CA PRO A 84 -0.89 2.67 -1.85
C PRO A 84 0.20 2.46 -0.79
N ASN A 85 -0.19 2.00 0.40
CA ASN A 85 0.77 1.69 1.48
C ASN A 85 1.57 0.41 1.19
N PHE A 86 0.94 -0.53 0.50
CA PHE A 86 1.51 -1.84 0.22
C PHE A 86 1.94 -1.93 -1.24
N LYS A 87 3.05 -2.64 -1.46
CA LYS A 87 3.56 -3.00 -2.79
C LYS A 87 3.50 -4.51 -2.98
N GLY A 88 3.65 -4.93 -4.24
CA GLY A 88 3.70 -6.34 -4.62
C GLY A 88 2.33 -6.86 -5.03
N PRO A 89 2.31 -8.06 -5.63
CA PRO A 89 2.60 -9.28 -4.88
C PRO A 89 4.08 -9.66 -4.87
N PHE A 90 4.51 -10.18 -3.72
CA PHE A 90 5.79 -10.85 -3.49
C PHE A 90 5.52 -12.31 -3.15
N VAL A 91 6.48 -13.20 -3.40
CA VAL A 91 6.43 -14.60 -3.00
C VAL A 91 7.27 -14.81 -1.75
N ILE A 92 6.75 -15.52 -0.77
CA ILE A 92 7.53 -16.01 0.37
C ILE A 92 8.50 -17.09 -0.14
N VAL A 93 9.81 -16.87 0.03
CA VAL A 93 10.83 -17.86 -0.35
C VAL A 93 10.94 -18.92 0.74
N HIS A 94 11.29 -18.50 1.95
CA HIS A 94 11.32 -19.37 3.14
C HIS A 94 11.25 -18.55 4.43
N PRO A 95 10.86 -19.16 5.57
CA PRO A 95 11.04 -18.54 6.87
C PRO A 95 12.54 -18.41 7.20
N VAL A 96 12.94 -17.28 7.76
CA VAL A 96 14.30 -17.05 8.29
C VAL A 96 14.31 -17.23 9.82
N GLY A 97 13.15 -17.04 10.46
CA GLY A 97 12.94 -17.29 11.88
C GLY A 97 11.45 -17.36 12.21
N ALA A 98 11.10 -17.29 13.50
CA ALA A 98 9.71 -17.42 13.95
C ALA A 98 8.79 -16.31 13.40
N VAL A 99 9.32 -15.12 13.15
CA VAL A 99 8.55 -13.92 12.77
C VAL A 99 9.07 -13.22 11.52
N CYS A 100 10.14 -13.72 10.91
CA CYS A 100 10.77 -13.10 9.74
C CYS A 100 10.76 -14.07 8.56
N TYR A 101 10.41 -13.55 7.39
CA TYR A 101 10.36 -14.30 6.13
C TYR A 101 11.22 -13.61 5.09
N GLU A 102 11.87 -14.39 4.25
CA GLU A 102 12.48 -13.88 3.04
C GLU A 102 11.43 -13.82 1.92
N ILE A 103 11.32 -12.66 1.28
CA ILE A 103 10.39 -12.42 0.18
C ILE A 103 11.14 -12.11 -1.11
N LYS A 104 10.60 -12.59 -2.23
CA LYS A 104 11.07 -12.30 -3.59
C LYS A 104 9.99 -11.56 -4.37
N SER A 105 10.40 -10.57 -5.16
CA SER A 105 9.50 -9.91 -6.13
C SER A 105 9.00 -10.90 -7.20
N THR A 106 7.70 -10.88 -7.48
CA THR A 106 7.11 -11.64 -8.60
C THR A 106 7.38 -10.98 -9.96
N THR A 107 7.73 -9.70 -9.99
CA THR A 107 7.90 -8.97 -11.25
C THR A 107 9.23 -9.35 -11.93
N PRO A 108 9.20 -9.82 -13.20
CA PRO A 108 10.41 -10.13 -13.94
C PRO A 108 11.26 -8.87 -14.15
N GLY A 109 12.57 -8.98 -13.97
CA GLY A 109 13.53 -7.87 -14.16
C GLY A 109 13.77 -7.00 -12.92
N ASN A 110 13.09 -7.25 -11.79
CA ASN A 110 13.36 -6.56 -10.53
C ASN A 110 13.42 -7.56 -9.37
N GLU A 111 14.50 -8.34 -9.35
CA GLU A 111 14.75 -9.37 -8.33
C GLU A 111 15.14 -8.73 -7.00
N VAL A 112 14.16 -8.25 -6.25
CA VAL A 112 14.35 -7.82 -4.87
C VAL A 112 14.15 -9.02 -3.95
N LEU A 113 15.22 -9.42 -3.28
CA LEU A 113 15.20 -10.32 -2.13
C LEU A 113 15.30 -9.50 -0.85
N LYS A 114 14.41 -9.78 0.11
CA LYS A 114 14.40 -9.04 1.37
C LYS A 114 13.88 -9.90 2.52
N VAL A 115 14.54 -9.81 3.67
CA VAL A 115 14.02 -10.37 4.92
C VAL A 115 13.11 -9.34 5.59
N VAL A 116 11.88 -9.73 5.89
CA VAL A 116 10.83 -8.84 6.41
C VAL A 116 10.12 -9.49 7.60
N HIS A 117 9.83 -8.68 8.62
CA HIS A 117 9.01 -9.10 9.75
C HIS A 117 7.54 -9.26 9.36
N VAL A 118 6.90 -10.31 9.84
CA VAL A 118 5.54 -10.75 9.48
C VAL A 118 4.47 -9.67 9.62
N GLN A 119 4.67 -8.70 10.53
CA GLN A 119 3.75 -7.59 10.76
C GLN A 119 3.66 -6.61 9.57
N HIS A 120 4.69 -6.54 8.72
CA HIS A 120 4.71 -5.72 7.52
C HIS A 120 4.20 -6.47 6.27
N LEU A 121 3.79 -7.73 6.45
CA LEU A 121 3.23 -8.55 5.39
C LEU A 121 1.71 -8.65 5.53
N ARG A 122 1.04 -8.69 4.38
CA ARG A 122 -0.39 -8.98 4.27
C ARG A 122 -0.59 -10.09 3.24
N PRO A 123 -1.56 -10.99 3.42
CA PRO A 123 -1.90 -11.95 2.37
C PRO A 123 -2.37 -11.22 1.12
N TYR A 124 -1.90 -11.65 -0.04
CA TYR A 124 -2.39 -11.16 -1.33
C TYR A 124 -3.67 -11.90 -1.71
N LEU A 125 -4.76 -11.16 -1.91
CA LEU A 125 -6.04 -11.71 -2.36
C LEU A 125 -6.21 -11.41 -3.85
N LYS A 126 -6.12 -12.45 -4.69
CA LYS A 126 -6.38 -12.32 -6.12
C LYS A 126 -7.87 -12.01 -6.31
N ARG A 127 -8.19 -10.92 -7.02
CA ARG A 127 -9.56 -10.66 -7.46
C ARG A 127 -9.82 -11.50 -8.69
N GLU A 128 -10.89 -12.29 -8.66
CA GLU A 128 -11.42 -12.92 -9.87
C GLU A 128 -12.10 -11.82 -10.69
N SER A 129 -11.47 -11.43 -11.81
CA SER A 129 -12.11 -10.57 -12.79
C SER A 129 -13.15 -11.39 -13.56
N PRO A 130 -14.39 -10.90 -13.74
CA PRO A 130 -15.34 -11.57 -14.61
C PRO A 130 -14.73 -11.68 -16.01
N ILE A 131 -14.63 -12.90 -16.52
CA ILE A 131 -14.26 -13.17 -17.90
C ILE A 131 -15.41 -12.65 -18.74
N ILE A 132 -15.25 -11.47 -19.34
CA ILE A 132 -16.13 -11.02 -20.40
C ILE A 132 -15.80 -11.92 -21.58
N LYS A 133 -16.71 -12.86 -21.89
CA LYS A 133 -16.61 -13.63 -23.14
C LYS A 133 -16.91 -12.62 -24.26
N GLU A 134 -15.90 -12.31 -25.06
CA GLU A 134 -16.15 -11.61 -26.30
C GLU A 134 -16.88 -12.59 -27.23
N ASP A 135 -18.13 -12.26 -27.55
CA ASP A 135 -18.92 -13.01 -28.52
C ASP A 135 -18.27 -12.82 -29.90
N ASP A 136 -17.63 -13.89 -30.35
CA ASP A 136 -17.00 -14.03 -31.66
C ASP A 136 -18.12 -14.16 -32.71
N SER A 137 -18.70 -13.04 -33.14
CA SER A 137 -19.63 -12.99 -34.27
C SER A 137 -18.83 -12.92 -35.56
N SER A 138 -18.36 -14.07 -36.03
CA SER A 138 -17.84 -14.25 -37.38
C SER A 138 -19.00 -14.23 -38.38
N GLU A 139 -19.22 -13.11 -39.08
CA GLU A 139 -19.97 -13.09 -40.34
C GLU A 139 -19.00 -13.42 -41.49
N GLU A 140 -18.89 -14.72 -41.80
CA GLU A 140 -18.57 -15.17 -43.15
C GLU A 140 -19.87 -15.15 -43.97
N GLU A 141 -20.02 -14.19 -44.89
CA GLU A 141 -20.91 -14.38 -46.05
C GLU A 141 -20.09 -14.42 -47.33
N ARG A 142 -20.24 -15.56 -48.01
CA ARG A 142 -19.67 -15.89 -49.32
C ARG A 142 -20.58 -15.39 -50.44
N GLU A 143 -19.91 -15.03 -51.53
CA GLU A 143 -20.29 -15.29 -52.93
C GLU A 143 -21.49 -14.57 -53.60
N SER A 144 -21.09 -13.82 -54.64
CA SER A 144 -21.61 -13.83 -56.01
C SER A 144 -23.06 -13.38 -56.27
N ALA A 145 -23.20 -12.12 -56.70
CA ALA A 145 -24.22 -11.70 -57.66
C ALA A 145 -23.82 -10.36 -58.33
N ALA A 146 -23.18 -10.43 -59.49
CA ALA A 146 -23.14 -9.32 -60.44
C ALA A 146 -23.48 -9.90 -61.82
N GLU A 147 -24.77 -10.12 -62.04
CA GLU A 147 -25.34 -10.43 -63.34
C GLU A 147 -25.60 -9.14 -64.13
N MET A 148 -25.36 -9.28 -65.43
CA MET A 148 -25.35 -8.28 -66.49
C MET A 148 -26.65 -7.47 -66.65
N GLN A 149 -26.52 -6.20 -67.05
CA GLN A 149 -27.38 -5.58 -68.06
C GLN A 149 -26.69 -4.34 -68.70
N ASP A 150 -26.51 -4.46 -70.02
CA ASP A 150 -26.10 -3.52 -71.09
C ASP A 150 -26.94 -2.21 -71.15
N PRO A 151 -26.80 -1.34 -72.19
CA PRO A 151 -25.62 -0.63 -72.73
C PRO A 151 -25.95 0.88 -72.97
N ALA A 152 -24.97 1.75 -73.25
CA ALA A 152 -25.08 2.87 -74.20
C ALA A 152 -23.83 3.76 -74.19
N ASP A 153 -23.33 4.04 -75.40
CA ASP A 153 -22.82 5.32 -75.93
C ASP A 153 -21.76 6.07 -75.09
N ASP A 154 -20.57 6.40 -75.59
CA ASP A 154 -20.28 6.94 -76.91
C ASP A 154 -18.82 6.61 -77.31
N LEU A 155 -18.66 6.09 -78.51
CA LEU A 155 -17.42 6.17 -79.27
C LEU A 155 -17.25 7.62 -79.75
N GLN A 156 -16.16 8.27 -79.38
CA GLN A 156 -15.58 9.33 -80.22
C GLN A 156 -14.11 9.06 -80.47
N ASP A 157 -13.83 8.81 -81.75
CA ASP A 157 -12.55 8.98 -82.44
C ASP A 157 -11.79 10.20 -81.92
N VAL A 158 -10.46 10.12 -81.73
CA VAL A 158 -9.45 10.36 -82.77
C VAL A 158 -8.06 9.93 -82.26
N PRO A 159 -7.20 9.31 -83.08
CA PRO A 159 -5.81 9.01 -82.73
C PRO A 159 -4.92 10.23 -82.97
N ASP A 160 -3.91 10.46 -82.12
CA ASP A 160 -2.79 11.31 -82.54
C ASP A 160 -1.43 10.94 -81.94
N VAL A 161 -0.49 10.82 -82.87
CA VAL A 161 0.98 10.94 -82.87
C VAL A 161 1.85 10.37 -81.75
N THR A 162 2.62 9.35 -82.16
CA THR A 162 4.10 9.30 -82.18
C THR A 162 4.89 10.17 -81.21
N GLY A 163 5.84 9.56 -80.48
CA GLY A 163 6.98 10.32 -79.97
C GLY A 163 7.85 9.59 -78.95
N LEU A 164 8.87 8.89 -79.44
CA LEU A 164 10.05 8.52 -78.67
C LEU A 164 10.79 9.78 -78.16
N SER A 165 11.53 9.61 -77.05
CA SER A 165 12.83 10.23 -76.76
C SER A 165 12.88 11.50 -75.89
N SER A 166 13.45 11.30 -74.69
CA SER A 166 14.59 12.02 -74.08
C SER A 166 14.61 13.56 -74.04
N ARG A 167 14.49 14.12 -72.83
CA ARG A 167 15.59 14.82 -72.09
C ARG A 167 15.10 15.36 -70.75
#